data_AF-T1RUV2-F1
#
_entry.id   AF-T1RUV2-F1
#
_cell.length_a   1.000
_cell.length_b   1.000
_cell.length_c   1.000
_cell.angle_alpha   90.00
_cell.angle_beta   90.00
_cell.angle_gamma   90.00
#
_symmetry.space_group_name_H-M   'P 1'
#
loop_
_entity.id
_entity.type
_entity.pdbx_description
1 polymer ?
#
loop_
_entity_poly.entity_id
_entity_poly.type
_entity_poly.pdbx_seq_one_letter_code
_entity_poly.pdbx_strand_id
1 'polypeptide(L)' 'RLSCDEMELKNEAQYLIMGKRDAISVLNNDGQHFRYVLNNDMWIEKIPEEKNCKATKNRAACHLLTEF' A
#
# COMPACT_ATOMS: atom_id res chain seq x y z
N ARG A 1 -0.71 21.39 8.40
CA ARG A 1 -1.29 20.22 7.72
C ARG A 1 -0.17 19.67 6.85
N LEU A 2 0.50 18.59 7.26
CA LEU A 2 1.44 17.90 6.38
C LEU A 2 0.59 17.27 5.27
N SER A 3 0.82 17.66 4.03
CA SER A 3 0.15 17.07 2.88
C SER A 3 0.92 15.84 2.44
N CYS A 4 0.23 14.82 1.92
CA CYS A 4 0.87 13.61 1.37
C CYS A 4 1.44 13.85 -0.04
N ASP A 5 1.86 15.07 -0.35
CA ASP A 5 2.21 15.51 -1.71
C ASP A 5 3.48 14.83 -2.23
N GLU A 6 4.34 14.34 -1.34
CA GLU A 6 5.54 13.57 -1.70
C GLU A 6 5.23 12.10 -2.05
N MET A 7 4.01 11.62 -1.76
CA MET A 7 3.62 10.24 -2.01
C MET A 7 3.02 10.08 -3.42
N GLU A 8 3.89 9.79 -4.39
CA GLU A 8 3.49 9.54 -5.77
C GLU A 8 3.11 8.08 -6.01
N LEU A 9 1.83 7.75 -5.86
CA LEU A 9 1.29 6.46 -6.29
C LEU A 9 1.17 6.43 -7.81
N LYS A 10 1.63 5.33 -8.42
CA LYS A 10 1.58 5.12 -9.87
C LYS A 10 0.37 4.27 -10.21
N ASN A 11 -0.36 4.69 -11.25
CA ASN A 11 -1.39 3.86 -11.84
C ASN A 11 -0.80 2.51 -12.28
N GLU A 12 -1.59 1.44 -12.17
CA GLU A 12 -1.25 0.08 -12.58
C GLU A 12 -0.07 -0.59 -11.83
N ALA A 13 0.50 0.07 -10.83
CA ALA A 13 1.49 -0.54 -9.93
C ALA A 13 0.81 -1.28 -8.77
N GLN A 14 1.51 -2.29 -8.25
CA GLN A 14 1.08 -3.06 -7.09
C GLN A 14 1.72 -2.51 -5.80
N TYR A 15 0.93 -2.48 -4.73
CA TYR A 15 1.33 -1.95 -3.43
C TYR A 15 0.85 -2.88 -2.32
N LEU A 16 1.72 -3.13 -1.35
CA LEU A 16 1.32 -3.64 -0.04
C LEU A 16 0.81 -2.46 0.78
N ILE A 17 -0.44 -2.54 1.25
CA ILE A 17 -1.07 -1.54 2.10
C ILE A 17 -1.45 -2.21 3.41
N MET A 18 -0.87 -1.74 4.51
CA MET A 18 -1.19 -2.21 5.85
C MET A 18 -1.56 -1.02 6.72
N GLY A 19 -2.48 -1.23 7.66
CA GLY A 19 -2.93 -0.17 8.55
C GLY A 19 -3.72 -0.72 9.72
N LYS A 20 -4.02 0.18 10.65
CA LYS A 20 -4.90 -0.12 11.77
C LYS A 20 -6.37 -0.03 11.34
N ARG A 21 -7.25 -0.70 12.08
CA ARG A 21 -8.69 -0.74 11.79
C ARG A 21 -9.35 0.65 11.81
N ASP A 22 -8.85 1.54 12.65
CA ASP A 22 -9.32 2.93 12.78
C ASP A 22 -9.06 3.79 11.54
N ALA A 23 -8.19 3.36 10.63
CA ALA A 23 -8.01 3.99 9.32
C ALA A 23 -9.18 3.73 8.36
N ILE A 24 -10.12 2.84 8.70
CA ILE A 24 -11.31 2.54 7.91
C ILE A 24 -12.42 3.52 8.29
N SER A 25 -12.73 4.44 7.39
CA SER A 25 -13.90 5.31 7.48
C SER A 25 -15.09 4.67 6.80
N VAL A 26 -16.07 4.24 7.59
CA VAL A 26 -17.35 3.74 7.09
C VAL A 26 -18.22 4.93 6.65
N LEU A 27 -18.67 4.94 5.40
CA LEU A 27 -19.47 6.04 4.83
C LEU A 27 -20.96 5.92 5.15
N ASN A 28 -21.44 4.70 5.40
CA ASN A 28 -22.82 4.40 5.75
C ASN A 28 -22.91 3.04 6.50
N ASN A 29 -24.03 2.77 7.16
CA ASN A 29 -24.19 1.56 7.98
C ASN A 29 -24.44 0.27 7.17
N ASP A 30 -24.20 0.25 5.85
CA ASP A 30 -24.42 -0.95 5.04
C ASP A 30 -23.22 -1.91 5.00
N GLY A 31 -22.09 -1.50 5.58
CA GLY A 31 -20.86 -2.31 5.67
C GLY A 31 -20.14 -2.52 4.33
N GLN A 32 -20.67 -1.97 3.23
CA GLN A 32 -20.13 -2.11 1.87
C GLN A 32 -19.43 -0.83 1.42
N HIS A 33 -19.85 0.34 1.90
CA HIS A 33 -19.21 1.60 1.53
C HIS A 33 -18.28 2.06 2.65
N PHE A 34 -17.01 1.73 2.50
CA PHE A 34 -15.94 2.24 3.35
C PHE A 34 -14.81 2.84 2.51
N ARG A 35 -14.01 3.70 3.14
CA ARG A 35 -12.78 4.26 2.57
C ARG A 35 -11.65 4.03 3.56
N TYR A 36 -10.46 3.80 3.02
CA TYR A 36 -9.23 3.85 3.80
C TYR A 36 -8.71 5.29 3.81
N VAL A 37 -8.46 5.82 4.99
CA VAL A 37 -7.82 7.12 5.18
C VAL A 37 -6.32 6.88 5.32
N LEU A 38 -5.54 7.33 4.34
CA LEU A 38 -4.09 7.25 4.41
C LEU A 38 -3.60 8.27 5.44
N ASN A 39 -3.10 7.79 6.58
CA ASN A 39 -2.61 8.59 7.69
C ASN A 39 -1.22 8.08 8.12
N ASN A 40 -0.66 8.67 9.19
CA ASN A 40 0.68 8.33 9.66
C ASN A 40 0.79 6.92 10.29
N ASP A 41 -0.32 6.22 10.51
CA ASP A 41 -0.38 4.86 11.03
C ASP A 41 -0.49 3.80 9.90
N MET A 42 -0.40 4.23 8.65
CA MET A 42 -0.46 3.37 7.47
C MET A 42 0.94 3.07 6.94
N TRP A 43 1.16 1.83 6.52
CA TRP A 43 2.33 1.41 5.75
C TRP A 43 1.93 1.20 4.29
N ILE A 44 2.66 1.81 3.37
CA ILE A 44 2.45 1.67 1.94
C ILE A 44 3.79 1.40 1.28
N GLU A 45 3.90 0.26 0.61
CA GLU A 45 5.14 -0.16 -0.02
C GLU A 45 4.89 -0.68 -1.43
N LYS A 46 5.67 -0.18 -2.40
CA LYS A 46 5.55 -0.60 -3.80
C LYS A 46 6.14 -2.01 -3.96
N ILE A 47 5.33 -2.92 -4.46
CA ILE A 47 5.78 -4.27 -4.83
C ILE A 47 6.56 -4.15 -6.15
N PRO A 48 7.82 -4.60 -6.22
CA PRO A 48 8.57 -4.53 -7.46
C PRO A 48 7.92 -5.39 -8.56
N GLU A 49 7.84 -4.86 -9.78
CA GLU A 49 7.38 -5.63 -10.93
C GLU A 49 8.23 -6.89 -11.14
N GLU A 50 7.63 -7.98 -11.60
CA GLU A 50 8.29 -9.29 -11.72
C GLU A 50 9.61 -9.24 -12.51
N LYS A 51 9.65 -8.44 -13.59
CA LYS A 51 10.88 -8.19 -14.38
C LYS A 51 12.03 -7.63 -13.53
N ASN A 52 11.72 -6.85 -12.50
CA ASN A 52 12.68 -6.24 -11.59
C ASN A 52 13.08 -7.18 -10.45
N CYS A 53 12.31 -8.23 -10.18
CA CYS A 53 12.64 -9.25 -9.17
C CYS A 53 13.80 -10.16 -9.58
N LYS A 54 14.10 -10.21 -10.88
CA LYS A 54 15.28 -10.93 -11.42
C LYS A 54 16.60 -10.23 -11.05
N ALA A 55 16.57 -8.94 -10.71
CA ALA A 55 17.76 -8.22 -10.29
C ALA A 55 18.12 -8.54 -8.84
N THR A 56 19.39 -8.86 -8.57
CA THR A 56 19.89 -9.26 -7.24
C THR A 56 19.49 -8.28 -6.14
N LYS A 57 19.50 -6.97 -6.44
CA LYS A 57 19.15 -5.90 -5.49
C LYS A 57 17.71 -5.94 -4.97
N ASN A 58 16.77 -6.48 -5.75
CA ASN A 58 15.34 -6.49 -5.39
C ASN A 58 14.83 -7.88 -5.03
N ARG A 59 15.67 -8.92 -5.16
CA ARG A 59 15.25 -10.32 -5.03
C ARG A 59 14.67 -10.63 -3.65
N ALA A 60 15.32 -10.15 -2.59
CA ALA A 60 14.87 -10.36 -1.22
C ALA A 60 13.53 -9.65 -0.95
N ALA A 61 13.41 -8.39 -1.35
CA ALA A 61 12.18 -7.62 -1.21
C ALA A 61 11.02 -8.25 -1.98
N CYS A 62 11.26 -8.74 -3.21
CA CYS A 62 10.25 -9.45 -3.97
C CYS A 62 9.75 -10.70 -3.24
N HIS A 63 10.66 -11.58 -2.79
CA HIS A 63 10.25 -12.80 -2.08
C HIS A 63 9.41 -12.48 -0.83
N LEU A 64 9.84 -11.51 -0.02
CA LEU A 64 9.11 -11.11 1.19
C LEU A 64 7.75 -10.49 0.89
N LEU A 65 7.63 -9.70 -0.17
CA LEU A 65 6.40 -8.98 -0.52
C LEU A 65 5.44 -9.81 -1.39
N THR A 66 5.86 -10.95 -1.93
CA THR A 66 4.99 -11.87 -2.68
C THR A 66 4.53 -13.08 -1.89
N GLU A 67 5.24 -13.45 -0.81
CA GLU A 67 4.97 -14.67 -0.02
C GLU A 67 4.57 -14.36 1.44
N PHE A 68 3.99 -13.18 1.70
CA PHE A 68 3.56 -12.75 3.04
C PHE A 68 2.31 -13.47 3.58
#